data_AF-A0A7C5G0V7-F1
#
_entry.id   AF-A0A7C5G0V7-F1
#
_cell.length_a   1.000
_cell.length_b   1.000
_cell.length_c   1.000
_cell.angle_alpha   90.00
_cell.angle_beta   90.00
_cell.angle_gamma   90.00
#
_symmetry.space_group_name_H-M   'P 1'
#
loop_
_entity.id
_entity.type
_entity.pdbx_description
1 polymer ?
#
loop_
_entity_poly.entity_id
_entity_poly.type
_entity_poly.pdbx_seq_one_letter_code
_entity_poly.pdbx_strand_id
1 'polypeptide(L)'
;MEQLVNEIRPGYADRIINETLATLRPSKEIPFTLHFNQGEEFFIRLSEPVVVPSFPIHHDVRQGNPSVEYATALRDFIDHLLPAAPPFFSDLTYFFDPAEIQKPCFYRIYKIENSYYLYLLRINLLYRPLESEELQRGTNDRTAAYRSNRLYLESDVIPLVSVITELGKIVAFTIKQTISQTWIGETGKGYLVRGI
;
A
#
# COMPACT_ATOMS: atom_id res chain seq x y z
N MET A 1 16.29 3.93 -25.27
CA MET A 1 16.25 5.16 -24.45
C MET A 1 14.79 5.38 -24.06
N GLU A 2 14.32 4.69 -23.04
CA GLU A 2 13.01 4.97 -22.44
C GLU A 2 13.24 6.01 -21.34
N GLN A 3 12.63 7.19 -21.49
CA GLN A 3 12.60 8.20 -20.44
C GLN A 3 11.95 7.56 -19.21
N LEU A 4 12.73 7.44 -18.13
CA LEU A 4 12.23 7.17 -16.78
C LEU A 4 11.34 8.35 -16.39
N VAL A 5 10.04 8.23 -16.65
CA VAL A 5 9.09 9.29 -16.32
C VAL A 5 8.94 9.30 -14.79
N ASN A 6 9.19 10.45 -14.16
CA ASN A 6 9.00 10.70 -12.72
C ASN A 6 7.52 10.77 -12.38
N GLU A 7 6.79 9.68 -12.63
CA GLU A 7 5.36 9.62 -12.50
C GLU A 7 4.94 8.37 -11.74
N ILE A 8 4.00 8.54 -10.81
CA ILE A 8 3.23 7.42 -10.25
C ILE A 8 1.87 7.41 -10.93
N ARG A 9 1.49 6.27 -11.50
CA ARG A 9 0.23 6.11 -12.24
C ARG A 9 -0.70 5.17 -11.47
N PRO A 10 -1.69 5.68 -10.73
CA PRO A 10 -2.70 4.83 -10.11
C PRO A 10 -3.54 4.22 -11.23
N GLY A 11 -3.21 2.97 -11.61
CA GLY A 11 -3.82 2.28 -12.74
C GLY A 11 -5.24 1.79 -12.42
N TYR A 12 -5.31 0.68 -11.69
CA TYR A 12 -6.58 0.08 -11.28
C TYR A 12 -6.99 0.55 -9.88
N ALA A 13 -8.25 0.97 -9.74
CA ALA A 13 -8.87 1.30 -8.47
C ALA A 13 -10.04 0.35 -8.22
N ASP A 14 -10.03 -0.34 -7.08
CA ASP A 14 -11.14 -1.22 -6.70
C ASP A 14 -12.28 -0.39 -6.12
N ARG A 15 -13.44 -0.42 -6.77
CA ARG A 15 -14.61 0.35 -6.34
C ARG A 15 -15.11 -0.09 -4.96
N ILE A 16 -15.09 -1.39 -4.67
CA ILE A 16 -15.62 -1.93 -3.41
C ILE A 16 -14.72 -1.46 -2.27
N ILE A 17 -13.41 -1.64 -2.39
CA ILE A 17 -12.45 -1.18 -1.36
C ILE A 17 -12.60 0.32 -1.12
N ASN A 18 -12.63 1.13 -2.18
CA ASN A 18 -12.69 2.58 -2.06
C ASN A 18 -14.03 3.07 -1.48
N GLU A 19 -15.14 2.43 -1.79
CA GLU A 19 -16.44 2.72 -1.17
C GLU A 19 -16.43 2.33 0.32
N THR A 20 -15.87 1.16 0.67
CA THR A 20 -15.75 0.73 2.07
C THR A 20 -14.90 1.74 2.87
N LEU A 21 -13.75 2.17 2.33
CA LEU A 21 -12.90 3.18 2.96
C LEU A 21 -13.64 4.51 3.16
N ALA A 22 -14.37 4.99 2.14
CA ALA A 22 -15.09 6.26 2.21
C ALA A 22 -16.28 6.25 3.20
N THR A 23 -16.81 5.08 3.54
CA THR A 23 -17.90 4.95 4.52
C THR A 23 -17.43 4.84 5.96
N LEU A 24 -16.11 4.67 6.20
CA LEU A 24 -15.54 4.68 7.54
C LEU A 24 -15.81 6.01 8.22
N ARG A 25 -16.69 5.98 9.22
CA ARG A 25 -16.85 7.09 10.16
C ARG A 25 -15.70 7.02 11.17
N PRO A 26 -14.99 8.12 11.45
CA PRO A 26 -14.06 8.19 12.57
C PRO A 26 -14.82 8.26 13.91
N SER A 27 -15.79 7.36 14.14
CA SER A 27 -16.71 7.41 15.28
C SER A 27 -16.22 6.63 16.49
N LYS A 28 -15.14 5.84 16.35
CA LYS A 28 -14.52 5.12 17.45
C LYS A 28 -13.01 5.29 17.33
N GLU A 29 -12.39 5.99 18.28
CA GLU A 29 -10.94 5.96 18.43
C GLU A 29 -10.54 4.53 18.77
N ILE A 30 -10.15 3.75 17.76
CA ILE A 30 -9.58 2.43 17.97
C ILE A 30 -8.16 2.64 18.47
N PRO A 31 -7.81 2.18 19.68
CA PRO A 31 -6.47 2.40 20.22
C PRO A 31 -5.45 1.59 19.43
N PHE A 32 -4.39 2.26 19.00
CA PHE A 32 -3.22 1.64 18.39
C PHE A 32 -1.96 2.34 18.91
N THR A 33 -0.82 1.67 18.79
CA THR A 33 0.48 2.22 19.17
C THR A 33 1.46 2.08 18.04
N LEU A 34 2.39 3.03 17.95
CA LEU A 34 3.41 3.11 16.91
C LEU A 34 4.69 2.43 17.38
N HIS A 35 5.25 1.54 16.57
CA HIS A 35 6.43 0.76 16.93
C HIS A 35 7.38 0.59 15.74
N PHE A 36 8.61 0.25 16.06
CA PHE A 36 9.62 -0.23 15.11
C PHE A 36 10.15 -1.57 15.61
N ASN A 37 10.38 -2.52 14.70
CA ASN A 37 11.06 -3.76 15.06
C ASN A 37 12.59 -3.56 15.10
N GLN A 38 13.36 -4.62 15.37
CA GLN A 38 14.82 -4.55 15.41
C GLN A 38 15.46 -4.20 14.06
N GLY A 39 14.75 -4.42 12.95
CA GLY A 39 15.17 -4.05 11.60
C GLY A 39 14.72 -2.65 11.16
N GLU A 40 14.25 -1.82 12.10
CA GLU A 40 13.72 -0.48 11.84
C GLU A 40 12.50 -0.46 10.91
N GLU A 41 11.77 -1.58 10.80
CA GLU A 41 10.50 -1.62 10.09
C GLU A 41 9.39 -1.07 10.97
N PHE A 42 8.66 -0.08 10.43
CA PHE A 42 7.52 0.53 11.10
C PHE A 42 6.31 -0.39 11.09
N PHE A 43 5.64 -0.50 12.24
CA PHE A 43 4.34 -1.14 12.35
C PHE A 43 3.45 -0.46 13.39
N ILE A 44 2.15 -0.58 13.18
CA ILE A 44 1.17 -0.28 14.22
C ILE A 44 0.79 -1.58 14.94
N ARG A 45 0.67 -1.49 16.27
CA ARG A 45 0.14 -2.58 17.08
C ARG A 45 -1.35 -2.35 17.33
N LEU A 46 -2.15 -3.27 16.83
CA LEU A 46 -3.60 -3.31 16.95
C LEU A 46 -4.01 -3.90 18.32
N SER A 47 -5.18 -3.52 18.83
CA SER A 47 -5.74 -4.08 20.06
C SER A 47 -6.16 -5.54 19.90
N GLU A 48 -6.64 -5.90 18.71
CA GLU A 48 -7.04 -7.24 18.33
C GLU A 48 -6.25 -7.71 17.11
N PRO A 49 -5.90 -9.01 17.02
CA PRO A 49 -5.20 -9.53 15.87
C PRO A 49 -6.11 -9.59 14.65
N VAL A 50 -5.54 -9.30 13.47
CA VAL A 50 -6.18 -9.45 12.18
C VAL A 50 -5.67 -10.70 11.47
N VAL A 51 -6.49 -11.26 10.60
CA VAL A 51 -6.11 -12.39 9.74
C VAL A 51 -5.76 -11.85 8.37
N VAL A 52 -4.55 -12.17 7.91
CA VAL A 52 -4.10 -11.92 6.54
C VAL A 52 -4.29 -13.22 5.74
N PRO A 53 -5.14 -13.21 4.69
CA PRO A 53 -5.37 -14.40 3.88
C PRO A 53 -4.14 -14.74 3.02
N SER A 54 -4.17 -15.91 2.39
CA SER A 54 -3.14 -16.32 1.44
C SER A 54 -3.28 -15.55 0.12
N PHE A 55 -2.22 -14.86 -0.31
CA PHE A 55 -2.15 -14.09 -1.55
C PHE A 55 -1.31 -14.81 -2.61
N PRO A 56 -1.60 -14.64 -3.91
CA PRO A 56 -0.68 -15.07 -4.96
C PRO A 56 0.66 -14.32 -4.84
N ILE A 57 1.78 -15.01 -5.10
CA ILE A 57 3.12 -14.37 -5.06
C ILE A 57 3.60 -13.89 -6.42
N HIS A 58 2.94 -14.32 -7.50
CA HIS A 58 3.27 -13.96 -8.87
C HIS A 58 2.17 -13.09 -9.47
N HIS A 59 2.58 -12.06 -10.21
CA HIS A 59 1.70 -11.24 -11.05
C HIS A 59 2.52 -10.72 -12.23
N ASP A 60 1.93 -10.72 -13.43
CA ASP A 60 2.60 -10.12 -14.58
C ASP A 60 2.52 -8.60 -14.47
N VAL A 61 3.68 -7.95 -14.26
CA VAL A 61 3.80 -6.50 -14.09
C VAL A 61 3.21 -5.68 -15.24
N ARG A 62 3.05 -6.28 -16.43
CA ARG A 62 2.45 -5.66 -17.62
C ARG A 62 0.93 -5.60 -17.54
N GLN A 63 0.32 -6.39 -16.65
CA GLN A 63 -1.11 -6.40 -16.41
C GLN A 63 -1.45 -5.39 -15.32
N GLY A 64 -1.95 -4.22 -15.73
CA GLY A 64 -2.32 -3.14 -14.79
C GLY A 64 -3.53 -3.44 -13.89
N ASN A 65 -4.23 -4.55 -14.11
CA ASN A 65 -5.36 -4.99 -13.30
C ASN A 65 -4.96 -6.21 -12.46
N PRO A 66 -5.44 -6.33 -11.21
CA PRO A 66 -5.18 -7.51 -10.40
C PRO A 66 -5.93 -8.74 -10.93
N SER A 67 -5.43 -9.93 -10.60
CA SER A 67 -6.20 -11.16 -10.78
C SER A 67 -7.45 -11.15 -9.90
N VAL A 68 -8.48 -11.91 -10.30
CA VAL A 68 -9.72 -12.05 -9.51
C VAL A 68 -9.42 -12.61 -8.12
N GLU A 69 -8.51 -13.57 -8.03
CA GLU A 69 -8.09 -14.18 -6.76
C GLU A 69 -7.43 -13.17 -5.82
N TYR A 70 -6.55 -12.31 -6.35
CA TYR A 70 -5.92 -11.25 -5.57
C TYR A 70 -6.95 -10.23 -5.08
N ALA A 71 -7.82 -9.76 -5.98
CA ALA A 71 -8.82 -8.75 -5.65
C ALA A 71 -9.80 -9.25 -4.57
N THR A 72 -10.23 -10.50 -4.64
CA THR A 72 -11.09 -11.12 -3.61
C THR A 72 -10.36 -11.21 -2.27
N ALA A 73 -9.13 -11.75 -2.25
CA ALA A 73 -8.35 -11.85 -1.01
C ALA A 73 -8.08 -10.48 -0.38
N LEU A 74 -7.84 -9.44 -1.18
CA LEU A 74 -7.62 -8.10 -0.67
C LEU A 74 -8.91 -7.50 -0.09
N ARG A 75 -10.06 -7.68 -0.74
CA ARG A 75 -11.35 -7.23 -0.19
C ARG A 75 -11.64 -7.88 1.15
N ASP A 76 -11.47 -9.20 1.24
CA ASP A 76 -11.65 -9.95 2.49
C ASP A 76 -10.69 -9.47 3.59
N PHE A 77 -9.43 -9.18 3.23
CA PHE A 77 -8.47 -8.61 4.17
C PHE A 77 -8.90 -7.23 4.68
N ILE A 78 -9.31 -6.33 3.77
CA ILE A 78 -9.74 -4.98 4.13
C ILE A 78 -10.99 -5.04 5.01
N ASP A 79 -11.98 -5.86 4.69
CA ASP A 79 -13.19 -6.00 5.49
C ASP A 79 -12.89 -6.49 6.93
N HIS A 80 -11.88 -7.37 7.12
CA HIS A 80 -11.43 -7.78 8.45
C HIS A 80 -10.53 -6.76 9.15
N LEU A 81 -9.73 -6.02 8.39
CA LEU A 81 -8.82 -5.02 8.94
C LEU A 81 -9.60 -3.82 9.49
N LEU A 82 -10.58 -3.32 8.74
CA LEU A 82 -11.23 -2.05 9.01
C LEU A 82 -11.89 -1.92 10.41
N PRO A 83 -12.54 -2.95 10.97
CA PRO A 83 -13.05 -2.91 12.34
C PRO A 83 -11.97 -2.71 13.42
N ALA A 84 -10.73 -3.11 13.12
CA ALA A 84 -9.56 -2.95 14.00
C ALA A 84 -8.60 -1.84 13.52
N ALA A 85 -8.88 -1.22 12.37
CA ALA A 85 -7.97 -0.28 11.74
C ALA A 85 -8.04 1.09 12.42
N PRO A 86 -6.91 1.81 12.50
CA PRO A 86 -6.93 3.20 12.91
C PRO A 86 -7.81 4.09 12.01
N PRO A 87 -8.31 5.22 12.54
CA PRO A 87 -9.15 6.14 11.78
C PRO A 87 -8.50 6.70 10.50
N PHE A 88 -7.17 6.72 10.39
CA PHE A 88 -6.49 7.35 9.24
C PHE A 88 -6.76 6.65 7.89
N PHE A 89 -7.30 5.42 7.89
CA PHE A 89 -7.67 4.73 6.66
C PHE A 89 -8.88 5.36 5.93
N SER A 90 -9.73 6.12 6.62
CA SER A 90 -10.97 6.68 6.04
C SER A 90 -10.74 7.67 4.90
N ASP A 91 -9.57 8.33 4.90
CA ASP A 91 -9.26 9.40 3.95
C ASP A 91 -8.35 8.94 2.82
N LEU A 92 -8.11 7.63 2.72
CA LEU A 92 -7.21 7.03 1.74
C LEU A 92 -7.97 6.45 0.54
N THR A 93 -7.31 6.45 -0.61
CA THR A 93 -7.78 5.80 -1.84
C THR A 93 -6.84 4.66 -2.20
N TYR A 94 -7.37 3.46 -2.35
CA TYR A 94 -6.64 2.29 -2.83
C TYR A 94 -6.43 2.35 -4.35
N PHE A 95 -5.22 1.97 -4.76
CA PHE A 95 -4.92 1.59 -6.14
C PHE A 95 -4.03 0.35 -6.17
N PHE A 96 -4.14 -0.41 -7.24
CA PHE A 96 -3.30 -1.57 -7.47
C PHE A 96 -2.00 -1.16 -8.18
N ASP A 97 -0.87 -1.57 -7.60
CA ASP A 97 0.45 -1.50 -8.22
C ASP A 97 0.87 -2.93 -8.63
N PRO A 98 0.97 -3.24 -9.93
CA PRO A 98 1.34 -4.57 -10.39
C PRO A 98 2.80 -4.94 -10.08
N ALA A 99 3.66 -3.98 -9.72
CA ALA A 99 5.04 -4.24 -9.30
C ALA A 99 5.16 -4.61 -7.82
N GLU A 100 4.17 -4.26 -6.99
CA GLU A 100 4.20 -4.43 -5.53
C GLU A 100 2.94 -5.14 -4.99
N ILE A 101 2.61 -6.30 -5.55
CA ILE A 101 1.37 -7.02 -5.17
C ILE A 101 1.28 -7.42 -3.70
N GLN A 102 2.41 -7.57 -2.98
CA GLN A 102 2.39 -7.87 -1.53
C GLN A 102 2.30 -6.61 -0.65
N LYS A 103 2.17 -5.45 -1.28
CA LYS A 103 2.11 -4.15 -0.63
C LYS A 103 0.96 -3.31 -1.23
N PRO A 104 -0.31 -3.65 -0.96
CA PRO A 104 -1.44 -2.84 -1.42
C PRO A 104 -1.23 -1.37 -1.04
N CYS A 105 -1.38 -0.52 -2.06
CA CYS A 105 -1.03 0.89 -2.02
C CYS A 105 -2.28 1.75 -1.82
N PHE A 106 -2.14 2.72 -0.93
CA PHE A 106 -3.18 3.66 -0.56
C PHE A 106 -2.61 5.07 -0.63
N TYR A 107 -3.37 6.03 -1.13
CA TYR A 107 -2.88 7.40 -1.21
C TYR A 107 -3.91 8.43 -0.78
N ARG A 108 -3.38 9.61 -0.45
CA ARG A 108 -4.14 10.84 -0.29
C ARG A 108 -3.33 12.00 -0.83
N ILE A 109 -4.02 12.96 -1.44
CA ILE A 109 -3.39 14.19 -1.91
C ILE A 109 -3.63 15.28 -0.88
N TYR A 110 -2.55 15.94 -0.48
CA TYR A 110 -2.59 17.14 0.35
C TYR A 110 -2.23 18.35 -0.50
N LYS A 111 -2.90 19.48 -0.25
CA LYS A 111 -2.50 20.78 -0.75
C LYS A 111 -2.11 21.65 0.44
N ILE A 112 -0.85 22.04 0.50
CA ILE A 112 -0.31 22.91 1.54
C ILE A 112 0.22 24.15 0.83
N GLU A 113 -0.39 25.30 1.13
CA GLU A 113 -0.16 26.56 0.41
C GLU A 113 -0.35 26.38 -1.11
N ASN A 114 0.72 26.58 -1.89
CA ASN A 114 0.74 26.45 -3.35
C ASN A 114 1.36 25.13 -3.83
N SER A 115 1.64 24.18 -2.93
CA SER A 115 2.28 22.90 -3.26
C SER A 115 1.35 21.71 -3.02
N TYR A 116 1.46 20.70 -3.90
CA TYR A 116 0.78 19.42 -3.74
C TYR A 116 1.74 18.38 -3.19
N TYR A 117 1.22 17.50 -2.33
CA TYR A 117 1.95 16.38 -1.77
C TYR A 117 1.10 15.11 -1.91
N LEU A 118 1.72 14.02 -2.32
CA LEU A 118 1.15 12.68 -2.29
C LEU A 118 1.59 12.01 -0.99
N TYR A 119 0.64 11.72 -0.12
CA TYR A 119 0.86 10.75 0.94
C TYR A 119 0.58 9.37 0.38
N LEU A 120 1.57 8.50 0.41
CA LEU A 120 1.50 7.13 -0.07
C LEU A 120 1.75 6.19 1.11
N LEU A 121 0.76 5.36 1.41
CA LEU A 121 0.80 4.34 2.45
C LEU A 121 0.75 2.97 1.79
N ARG A 122 1.63 2.05 2.20
CA ARG A 122 1.62 0.66 1.78
C ARG A 122 1.48 -0.24 2.99
N ILE A 123 0.61 -1.23 2.91
CA ILE A 123 0.50 -2.27 3.94
C ILE A 123 1.36 -3.46 3.52
N ASN A 124 2.34 -3.84 4.33
CA ASN A 124 3.20 -4.98 4.00
C ASN A 124 2.55 -6.30 4.46
N LEU A 125 2.12 -7.11 3.49
CA LEU A 125 1.42 -8.39 3.71
C LEU A 125 2.36 -9.61 3.79
N LEU A 126 3.69 -9.39 3.79
CA LEU A 126 4.64 -10.50 3.87
C LEU A 126 4.56 -11.19 5.24
N TYR A 127 4.43 -12.51 5.21
CA TYR A 127 4.42 -13.35 6.40
C TYR A 127 5.77 -13.29 7.12
N ARG A 128 5.72 -13.07 8.44
CA ARG A 128 6.89 -13.01 9.34
C ARG A 128 6.81 -14.15 10.37
N PRO A 129 7.53 -15.28 10.16
CA PRO A 129 7.33 -16.49 10.97
C PRO A 129 7.56 -16.33 12.47
N LEU A 130 8.47 -15.43 12.87
CA LEU A 130 8.82 -15.21 14.27
C LEU A 130 7.84 -14.26 15.00
N GLU A 131 6.91 -13.64 14.27
CA GLU A 131 6.06 -12.56 14.77
C GLU A 131 4.57 -12.77 14.52
N SER A 132 4.23 -13.79 13.72
CA SER A 132 2.87 -14.07 13.27
C SER A 132 2.55 -15.56 13.44
N GLU A 133 1.30 -15.84 13.82
CA GLU A 133 0.77 -17.20 13.92
C GLU A 133 0.42 -17.71 12.51
N GLU A 134 1.05 -18.79 12.06
CA GLU A 134 0.67 -19.44 10.80
C GLU A 134 -0.70 -20.13 10.97
N LEU A 135 -1.66 -19.79 10.11
CA LEU A 135 -2.95 -20.47 10.05
C LEU A 135 -2.98 -21.51 8.93
N GLN A 136 -2.33 -21.19 7.81
CA GLN A 136 -2.19 -22.07 6.67
C GLN A 136 -0.82 -21.86 6.04
N ARG A 137 -0.12 -22.98 5.83
CA ARG A 137 1.18 -22.98 5.15
C ARG A 137 1.08 -22.45 3.72
N GLY A 138 2.03 -21.60 3.35
CA GLY A 138 2.18 -21.12 1.97
C GLY A 138 2.62 -22.21 0.99
N THR A 139 2.58 -21.89 -0.30
CA THR A 139 3.04 -22.76 -1.39
C THR A 139 4.03 -22.02 -2.27
N ASN A 140 4.51 -22.66 -3.35
CA ASN A 140 5.40 -22.00 -4.32
C ASN A 140 4.71 -20.88 -5.13
N ASP A 141 3.39 -20.76 -5.02
CA ASP A 141 2.59 -19.79 -5.76
C ASP A 141 1.82 -18.85 -4.83
N ARG A 142 1.84 -19.11 -3.52
CA ARG A 142 1.01 -18.40 -2.55
C ARG A 142 1.71 -18.14 -1.22
N THR A 143 1.43 -17.00 -0.61
CA THR A 143 1.84 -16.70 0.76
C THR A 143 1.11 -17.58 1.77
N ALA A 144 1.69 -17.73 2.97
CA ALA A 144 0.99 -18.31 4.11
C ALA A 144 -0.17 -17.40 4.53
N ALA A 145 -1.29 -17.99 4.95
CA ALA A 145 -2.30 -17.24 5.69
C ALA A 145 -1.86 -17.18 7.16
N TYR A 146 -1.95 -16.01 7.78
CA TYR A 146 -1.45 -15.80 9.12
C TYR A 146 -2.32 -14.85 9.94
N ARG A 147 -2.15 -14.93 11.25
CA ARG A 147 -2.76 -14.00 12.22
C ARG A 147 -1.68 -13.18 12.89
N SER A 148 -1.91 -11.87 13.00
CA SER A 148 -1.02 -10.96 13.73
C SER A 148 -1.76 -9.73 14.24
N ASN A 149 -1.29 -9.17 15.36
CA ASN A 149 -1.70 -7.84 15.82
C ASN A 149 -0.71 -6.74 15.42
N ARG A 150 0.29 -7.05 14.59
CA ARG A 150 1.24 -6.09 14.04
C ARG A 150 0.93 -5.86 12.57
N LEU A 151 0.51 -4.64 12.23
CA LEU A 151 0.29 -4.23 10.85
C LEU A 151 1.51 -3.40 10.41
N TYR A 152 2.35 -4.00 9.58
CA TYR A 152 3.55 -3.37 9.03
C TYR A 152 3.17 -2.39 7.93
N LEU A 153 3.71 -1.17 8.01
CA LEU A 153 3.34 -0.06 7.14
C LEU A 153 4.59 0.63 6.59
N GLU A 154 4.54 1.04 5.34
CA GLU A 154 5.50 1.95 4.73
C GLU A 154 4.74 3.22 4.35
N SER A 155 5.24 4.39 4.76
CA SER A 155 4.58 5.65 4.43
C SER A 155 5.56 6.69 3.91
N ASP A 156 5.21 7.30 2.77
CA ASP A 156 5.99 8.29 2.08
C ASP A 156 5.16 9.58 1.91
N VAL A 157 5.82 10.73 1.99
CA VAL A 157 5.25 12.03 1.61
C VAL A 157 6.06 12.56 0.44
N ILE A 158 5.47 12.51 -0.76
CA ILE A 158 6.14 12.81 -2.01
C ILE A 158 5.66 14.16 -2.53
N PRO A 159 6.53 15.17 -2.67
CA PRO A 159 6.14 16.45 -3.26
C PRO A 159 5.81 16.27 -4.74
N LEU A 160 4.76 16.94 -5.22
CA LEU A 160 4.28 16.84 -6.59
C LEU A 160 4.49 18.15 -7.36
N VAL A 161 4.83 18.04 -8.64
CA VAL A 161 4.76 19.15 -9.60
C VAL A 161 3.30 19.37 -10.01
N SER A 162 2.60 18.27 -10.31
CA SER A 162 1.21 18.31 -10.79
C SER A 162 0.49 16.99 -10.52
N VAL A 163 -0.84 17.07 -10.48
CA VAL A 163 -1.74 15.91 -10.49
C VAL A 163 -2.46 15.93 -11.84
N ILE A 164 -2.30 14.86 -12.62
CA ILE A 164 -2.91 14.75 -13.95
C ILE A 164 -4.25 14.06 -13.80
N THR A 165 -5.29 14.69 -14.33
CA THR A 165 -6.66 14.17 -14.32
C THR A 165 -7.23 14.08 -15.73
N GLU A 166 -7.95 13.00 -16.01
CA GLU A 166 -8.67 12.76 -17.26
C GLU A 166 -10.12 12.39 -16.93
N LEU A 167 -11.08 13.08 -17.55
CA LEU A 167 -12.53 12.87 -17.30
C LEU A 167 -12.91 12.89 -15.81
N GLY A 168 -12.22 13.72 -15.02
CA GLY A 168 -12.43 13.84 -13.57
C GLY A 168 -11.78 12.75 -12.72
N LYS A 169 -11.05 11.80 -13.31
CA LYS A 169 -10.29 10.77 -12.60
C LYS A 169 -8.80 11.09 -12.59
N ILE A 170 -8.13 10.81 -11.49
CA ILE A 170 -6.67 10.93 -11.40
C ILE A 170 -6.04 9.80 -12.20
N VAL A 171 -5.13 10.14 -13.11
CA VAL A 171 -4.42 9.17 -13.97
C VAL A 171 -2.92 9.12 -13.69
N ALA A 172 -2.34 10.21 -13.16
CA ALA A 172 -0.92 10.25 -12.83
C ALA A 172 -0.59 11.35 -11.80
N PHE A 173 0.48 11.12 -11.06
CA PHE A 173 1.13 12.07 -10.17
C PHE A 173 2.52 12.38 -10.71
N THR A 174 2.79 13.64 -11.06
CA THR A 174 4.12 14.06 -11.51
C THR A 174 4.95 14.44 -10.29
N ILE A 175 6.01 13.69 -10.01
CA ILE A 175 6.83 13.87 -8.81
C ILE A 175 7.74 15.10 -8.97
N LYS A 176 7.79 15.94 -7.94
CA LYS A 176 8.78 17.02 -7.81
C LYS A 176 10.07 16.43 -7.26
N GLN A 177 10.87 15.87 -8.14
CA GLN A 177 12.15 15.29 -7.78
C GLN A 177 13.10 16.39 -7.30
N THR A 178 13.59 16.28 -6.06
CA THR A 178 14.50 17.27 -5.47
C THR A 178 15.96 16.77 -5.49
N ILE A 179 16.17 15.44 -5.56
CA ILE A 179 17.50 14.81 -5.65
C ILE A 179 17.55 13.88 -6.88
N SER A 180 18.69 13.87 -7.58
CA SER A 180 19.00 12.99 -8.71
C SER A 180 18.74 11.50 -8.42
N GLN A 181 18.54 10.69 -9.48
CA GLN A 181 18.07 9.28 -9.54
C GLN A 181 18.75 8.22 -8.63
N THR A 182 19.63 8.62 -7.73
CA THR A 182 20.35 7.73 -6.79
C THR A 182 19.62 7.52 -5.46
N TRP A 183 18.52 8.23 -5.19
CA TRP A 183 17.76 8.06 -3.94
C TRP A 183 16.58 7.08 -4.11
N ILE A 184 16.73 5.91 -3.50
CA ILE A 184 15.82 4.74 -3.58
C ILE A 184 14.40 5.08 -3.07
N GLY A 185 14.27 6.06 -2.17
CA GLY A 185 13.00 6.42 -1.53
C GLY A 185 12.02 7.23 -2.39
N GLU A 186 12.47 7.97 -3.42
CA GLU A 186 11.55 8.81 -4.22
C GLU A 186 10.92 8.06 -5.41
N THR A 187 11.52 6.95 -5.85
CA THR A 187 11.06 6.20 -7.05
C THR A 187 10.84 4.71 -6.80
N GLY A 188 11.05 4.21 -5.58
CA GLY A 188 10.92 2.78 -5.23
C GLY A 188 11.95 1.87 -5.91
N LYS A 189 12.95 2.42 -6.61
CA LYS A 189 13.97 1.64 -7.30
C LYS A 189 15.16 1.39 -6.39
N GLY A 190 15.07 0.34 -5.58
CA GLY A 190 16.20 -0.23 -4.85
C GLY A 190 17.26 -0.82 -5.78
N TYR A 191 18.36 -1.27 -5.17
CA TYR A 191 19.58 -1.90 -5.74
C TYR A 191 19.36 -2.96 -6.85
N LEU A 192 18.13 -3.45 -7.06
CA LEU A 192 17.76 -4.45 -8.06
C LEU A 192 17.88 -3.98 -9.52
N VAL A 193 17.86 -2.67 -9.80
CA VAL A 193 17.85 -2.16 -11.19
C VAL A 193 19.25 -1.83 -11.73
N ARG A 194 20.23 -1.60 -10.86
CA ARG A 194 21.60 -1.18 -11.25
C ARG A 194 22.66 -2.08 -10.64
N GLY A 195 22.58 -3.38 -10.91
CA GLY A 195 23.65 -4.33 -10.56
C GLY A 195 25.05 -3.76 -10.84
N ILE A 196 26.01 -4.10 -9.97
CA ILE A 196 27.41 -3.65 -10.04
C ILE A 196 28.01 -4.02 -11.40
#